data_AF-A0A8I1IP40-F1
#
_entry.id   AF-A0A8I1IP40-F1
#
_cell.length_a   1.000
_cell.length_b   1.000
_cell.length_c   1.000
_cell.angle_alpha   90.00
_cell.angle_beta   90.00
_cell.angle_gamma   90.00
#
_symmetry.space_group_name_H-M   'P 1'
#
loop_
_entity.id
_entity.type
_entity.pdbx_description
1 polymer ?
#
loop_
_entity_poly.entity_id
_entity_poly.type
_entity_poly.pdbx_seq_one_letter_code
_entity_poly.pdbx_strand_id
1 'polypeptide(L)'
;MRSNRGETSLKRRRRNEDPMQEFDRLPAELRAWLANAVLPWRPRSVRSAFAKAVARTQDKASALRELDRLQARLVARDARQVWGTDHPCAEAPIAMADRANCHTSGRGP
;
A
#
# COMPACT_ATOMS: atom_id res chain seq x y z
N MET A 1 29.01 -14.78 -18.32
CA MET A 1 27.89 -13.92 -18.78
C MET A 1 27.65 -12.83 -17.75
N ARG A 2 27.88 -11.55 -18.10
CA ARG A 2 27.73 -10.42 -17.17
C ARG A 2 26.23 -10.15 -16.94
N SER A 3 25.78 -10.16 -15.69
CA SER A 3 24.43 -9.73 -15.34
C SER A 3 24.33 -8.22 -15.41
N ASN A 4 23.31 -7.68 -16.09
CA ASN A 4 23.02 -6.23 -16.26
C ASN A 4 22.69 -5.47 -14.96
N ARG A 5 23.11 -5.97 -13.80
CA ARG A 5 22.92 -5.32 -12.50
C ARG A 5 24.31 -4.97 -12.02
N GLY A 6 24.68 -3.70 -12.10
CA GLY A 6 25.98 -3.20 -11.67
C GLY A 6 26.30 -3.54 -10.20
N GLU A 7 27.41 -3.02 -9.71
CA GLU A 7 27.91 -3.30 -8.37
C GLU A 7 27.02 -2.61 -7.31
N THR A 8 26.05 -3.35 -6.77
CA THR A 8 25.17 -2.87 -5.69
C THR A 8 25.49 -3.62 -4.40
N SER A 9 25.65 -2.91 -3.28
CA SER A 9 25.84 -3.51 -1.94
C SER A 9 24.59 -4.24 -1.40
N LEU A 10 23.47 -4.16 -2.13
CA LEU A 10 22.20 -4.77 -1.75
C LEU A 10 22.22 -6.29 -1.94
N LYS A 11 22.10 -7.02 -0.83
CA LYS A 11 22.10 -8.49 -0.80
C LYS A 11 20.88 -9.03 -1.55
N ARG A 12 21.09 -9.67 -2.69
CA ARG A 12 20.03 -10.31 -3.49
C ARG A 12 19.48 -11.52 -2.73
N ARG A 13 18.34 -11.38 -2.06
CA ARG A 13 17.58 -12.53 -1.54
C ARG A 13 16.67 -13.11 -2.62
N ARG A 14 16.85 -14.40 -2.95
CA ARG A 14 15.79 -15.17 -3.62
C ARG A 14 14.65 -15.36 -2.62
N ARG A 15 13.44 -14.91 -2.99
CA ARG A 15 12.23 -15.18 -2.21
C ARG A 15 11.68 -16.53 -2.64
N ASN A 16 11.54 -17.46 -1.69
CA ASN A 16 10.85 -18.74 -1.88
C ASN A 16 9.34 -18.58 -1.67
N GLU A 17 8.78 -17.49 -2.16
CA GLU A 17 7.37 -17.16 -2.04
C GLU A 17 6.87 -16.91 -3.46
N ASP A 18 5.74 -17.53 -3.82
CA ASP A 18 5.07 -17.34 -5.11
C ASP A 18 4.03 -16.21 -4.95
N PRO A 19 4.37 -14.97 -5.35
CA PRO A 19 3.50 -13.82 -5.10
C PRO A 19 2.18 -13.91 -5.87
N MET A 20 2.18 -14.58 -7.03
CA MET A 20 0.98 -14.74 -7.84
C MET A 20 0.01 -15.69 -7.15
N GLN A 21 0.48 -16.85 -6.69
CA GLN A 21 -0.38 -17.77 -5.93
C GLN A 21 -0.92 -17.15 -4.63
N GLU A 22 -0.13 -16.32 -3.94
CA GLU A 22 -0.62 -15.64 -2.76
C GLU A 22 -1.71 -14.62 -3.08
N PHE A 23 -1.59 -13.91 -4.20
CA PHE A 23 -2.60 -12.99 -4.70
C PHE A 23 -3.88 -13.71 -5.13
N ASP A 24 -3.75 -14.81 -5.86
CA ASP A 24 -4.89 -15.61 -6.35
C ASP A 24 -5.71 -16.21 -5.20
N ARG A 25 -5.07 -16.50 -4.07
CA ARG A 25 -5.73 -16.98 -2.83
C ARG A 25 -6.45 -15.88 -2.05
N LEU A 26 -6.36 -14.61 -2.45
CA LEU A 26 -7.04 -13.52 -1.74
C LEU A 26 -8.54 -13.47 -2.07
N PRO A 27 -9.39 -13.16 -1.07
CA PRO A 27 -10.79 -12.77 -1.30
C PRO A 27 -10.93 -11.62 -2.30
N ALA A 28 -12.05 -11.57 -3.03
CA ALA A 28 -12.30 -10.57 -4.07
C ALA A 28 -12.22 -9.12 -3.53
N GLU A 29 -12.78 -8.88 -2.36
CA GLU A 29 -12.73 -7.60 -1.64
C GLU A 29 -11.28 -7.14 -1.37
N LEU A 30 -10.40 -8.06 -0.98
CA LEU A 30 -8.99 -7.79 -0.74
C LEU A 30 -8.21 -7.54 -2.02
N ARG A 31 -8.55 -8.26 -3.10
CA ARG A 31 -7.95 -8.01 -4.42
C ARG A 31 -8.34 -6.65 -4.97
N ALA A 32 -9.61 -6.26 -4.83
CA ALA A 32 -10.11 -4.95 -5.23
C ALA A 32 -9.42 -3.84 -4.42
N TRP A 33 -9.25 -4.04 -3.10
CA TRP A 33 -8.50 -3.10 -2.26
C TRP A 33 -7.04 -2.99 -2.72
N LEU A 34 -6.36 -4.12 -2.98
CA LEU A 34 -4.95 -4.12 -3.42
C LEU A 34 -4.76 -3.42 -4.76
N ALA A 35 -5.71 -3.56 -5.69
CA ALA A 35 -5.67 -2.92 -7.00
C ALA A 35 -5.78 -1.38 -6.91
N ASN A 36 -6.42 -0.85 -5.87
CA ASN A 36 -6.55 0.59 -5.61
C ASN A 36 -5.53 1.13 -4.60
N ALA A 37 -4.67 0.27 -4.04
CA ALA A 37 -3.70 0.65 -3.05
C ALA A 37 -2.61 1.54 -3.67
N VAL A 38 -2.17 2.56 -2.92
CA VAL A 38 -1.17 3.54 -3.38
C VAL A 38 0.24 2.93 -3.33
N LEU A 39 0.48 2.02 -2.38
CA LEU A 39 1.78 1.39 -2.18
C LEU A 39 1.86 0.01 -2.85
N PRO A 40 3.05 -0.41 -3.31
CA PRO A 40 3.28 -1.77 -3.81
C PRO A 40 3.32 -2.77 -2.63
N TRP A 41 2.15 -3.05 -2.07
CA TRP A 41 2.00 -3.97 -0.95
C TRP A 41 2.28 -5.42 -1.36
N ARG A 42 2.82 -6.20 -0.42
CA ARG A 42 2.91 -7.66 -0.57
C ARG A 42 1.56 -8.32 -0.24
N PRO A 43 1.03 -9.24 -1.07
CA PRO A 43 -0.24 -9.94 -0.80
C PRO A 43 -0.32 -10.56 0.60
N ARG A 44 0.74 -11.25 1.05
CA ARG A 44 0.84 -11.80 2.41
C ARG A 44 0.67 -10.79 3.52
N SER A 45 1.28 -9.61 3.37
CA SER A 45 1.23 -8.55 4.37
C SER A 45 -0.17 -8.00 4.51
N VAL A 46 -0.86 -7.77 3.38
CA VAL A 46 -2.25 -7.30 3.36
C VAL A 46 -3.18 -8.34 3.96
N ARG A 47 -3.05 -9.62 3.58
CA ARG A 47 -3.83 -10.72 4.18
C ARG A 47 -3.65 -10.78 5.69
N SER A 48 -2.42 -10.65 6.17
CA SER A 48 -2.09 -10.72 7.60
C SER A 48 -2.63 -9.51 8.37
N ALA A 49 -2.55 -8.30 7.79
CA ALA A 49 -3.11 -7.09 8.38
C ALA A 49 -4.65 -7.14 8.41
N PHE A 50 -5.28 -7.60 7.32
CA PHE A 50 -6.73 -7.77 7.25
C PHE A 50 -7.23 -8.80 8.25
N ALA A 51 -6.60 -9.97 8.34
CA ALA A 51 -6.98 -11.00 9.30
C ALA A 51 -6.93 -10.48 10.75
N LYS A 52 -5.90 -9.71 11.11
CA LYS A 52 -5.79 -9.05 12.42
C LYS A 52 -6.90 -8.02 12.64
N ALA A 53 -7.24 -7.24 11.61
CA ALA A 53 -8.27 -6.23 11.70
C ALA A 53 -9.68 -6.86 11.81
N VAL A 54 -9.96 -7.91 11.05
CA VAL A 54 -11.20 -8.71 11.16
C VAL A 54 -11.31 -9.37 12.52
N ALA A 55 -10.23 -9.95 13.05
CA ALA A 55 -10.25 -10.56 14.39
C ALA A 55 -10.61 -9.55 15.49
N ARG A 56 -10.27 -8.27 15.30
CA ARG A 56 -10.57 -7.20 16.27
C ARG A 56 -11.93 -6.54 16.09
N THR A 57 -12.39 -6.40 14.84
CA THR A 57 -13.61 -5.63 14.51
C THR A 57 -14.81 -6.52 14.22
N GLN A 58 -14.59 -7.81 13.93
CA GLN A 58 -15.57 -8.78 13.43
C GLN A 58 -16.37 -8.32 12.19
N ASP A 59 -15.95 -7.23 11.56
CA ASP A 59 -16.59 -6.62 10.40
C ASP A 59 -15.56 -6.35 9.31
N LYS A 60 -15.87 -6.79 8.09
CA LYS A 60 -15.00 -6.68 6.93
C LYS A 60 -14.81 -5.23 6.49
N ALA A 61 -15.86 -4.42 6.52
CA ALA A 61 -15.78 -3.02 6.10
C ALA A 61 -14.88 -2.22 7.05
N SER A 62 -15.02 -2.45 8.35
CA SER A 62 -14.14 -1.89 9.38
C SER A 62 -12.69 -2.36 9.26
N ALA A 63 -12.47 -3.62 8.87
CA ALA A 63 -11.13 -4.13 8.59
C ALA A 63 -10.46 -3.46 7.38
N LEU A 64 -11.20 -3.20 6.29
CA LEU A 64 -10.68 -2.47 5.13
C LEU A 64 -10.29 -1.02 5.49
N ARG A 65 -11.12 -0.31 6.27
CA ARG A 65 -10.78 1.03 6.76
C ARG A 65 -9.50 1.06 7.60
N GLU A 66 -9.25 0.00 8.36
CA GLU A 66 -8.01 -0.13 9.12
C GLU A 66 -6.79 -0.33 8.21
N LEU A 67 -6.94 -1.05 7.08
CA LEU A 67 -5.88 -1.14 6.07
C LEU A 67 -5.58 0.23 5.45
N ASP A 68 -6.60 1.05 5.16
CA ASP A 68 -6.39 2.40 4.63
C ASP A 68 -5.59 3.28 5.60
N ARG A 69 -5.91 3.19 6.91
CA ARG A 69 -5.15 3.88 7.96
C ARG A 69 -3.70 3.39 8.02
N LEU A 70 -3.46 2.10 7.86
CA LEU A 70 -2.10 1.54 7.81
C LEU A 70 -1.34 2.07 6.59
N GLN A 71 -1.99 2.13 5.42
CA GLN A 71 -1.40 2.71 4.22
C GLN A 71 -1.03 4.19 4.42
N ALA A 72 -1.97 5.00 4.93
CA ALA A 72 -1.71 6.42 5.17
C ALA A 72 -0.52 6.64 6.11
N ARG A 73 -0.39 5.84 7.17
CA ARG A 73 0.76 5.89 8.10
C ARG A 73 2.08 5.54 7.42
N LEU A 74 2.08 4.53 6.54
CA LEU A 74 3.28 4.14 5.79
C LEU A 74 3.68 5.21 4.79
N VAL A 75 2.72 5.76 4.05
CA VAL A 75 2.95 6.88 3.13
C VAL A 75 3.51 8.09 3.89
N ALA A 76 2.97 8.45 5.05
CA ALA A 76 3.46 9.57 5.83
C ALA A 76 4.88 9.35 6.39
N ARG A 77 5.20 8.11 6.76
CA ARG A 77 6.56 7.74 7.19
C ARG A 77 7.54 7.84 6.02
N ASP A 78 7.17 7.30 4.87
CA ASP A 78 8.01 7.34 3.67
C ASP A 78 8.19 8.78 3.17
N ALA A 79 7.11 9.57 3.18
CA ALA A 79 7.17 10.96 2.78
C ALA A 79 8.12 11.79 3.65
N ARG A 80 8.11 11.56 4.97
CA ARG A 80 9.10 12.15 5.88
C ARG A 80 10.53 11.76 5.56
N GLN A 81 10.74 10.51 5.14
CA GLN A 81 12.07 10.00 4.85
C GLN A 81 12.61 10.50 3.50
N VAL A 82 11.76 10.61 2.49
CA VAL A 82 12.15 11.01 1.13
C VAL A 82 12.19 12.53 0.95
N TRP A 83 11.20 13.25 1.48
CA TRP A 83 11.02 14.68 1.25
C TRP A 83 11.15 15.56 2.51
N GLY A 84 11.37 14.96 3.69
CA GLY A 84 11.41 15.70 4.95
C GLY A 84 10.02 16.02 5.52
N THR A 85 9.96 16.84 6.57
CA THR A 85 8.72 17.16 7.29
C THR A 85 7.80 18.12 6.53
N ASP A 86 8.32 18.87 5.55
CA ASP A 86 7.59 19.92 4.84
C ASP A 86 6.65 19.39 3.74
N HIS A 87 6.64 18.07 3.47
CA HIS A 87 5.75 17.48 2.50
C HIS A 87 4.31 17.36 3.06
N PRO A 88 3.24 17.70 2.32
CA PRO A 88 1.86 17.65 2.83
C PRO A 88 1.41 16.26 3.30
N CYS A 89 2.04 15.18 2.80
CA CYS A 89 1.79 13.82 3.30
C CYS A 89 2.65 13.43 4.52
N ALA A 90 3.71 14.18 4.84
CA ALA A 90 4.60 13.95 5.98
C ALA A 90 4.01 14.50 7.29
N GLU A 91 3.32 15.63 7.18
CA GLU A 91 2.61 16.32 8.26
C GLU A 91 1.17 15.80 8.34
N ALA A 92 0.95 14.63 8.94
CA ALA A 92 -0.42 14.27 9.36
C ALA A 92 -0.65 14.91 10.74
N PRO A 93 -1.62 15.84 10.91
CA PRO A 93 -3.04 15.50 10.90
C PRO A 93 -4.00 16.60 10.39
N ILE A 94 -5.31 16.29 10.39
CA ILE A 94 -6.50 17.09 10.01
C ILE A 94 -7.00 16.83 8.57
N ALA A 95 -7.99 15.93 8.46
CA ALA A 95 -9.00 15.87 7.38
C ALA A 95 -8.51 15.93 5.92
N MET A 96 -7.96 14.85 5.37
CA MET A 96 -7.88 14.67 3.91
C MET A 96 -8.50 13.33 3.47
N ALA A 97 -9.72 13.07 3.93
CA ALA A 97 -10.56 11.95 3.45
C ALA A 97 -11.28 12.28 2.11
N ASP A 98 -11.05 13.47 1.53
CA ASP A 98 -11.83 13.99 0.38
C ASP A 98 -10.95 14.26 -0.85
N ARG A 99 -10.10 13.30 -1.23
CA ARG A 99 -9.34 13.38 -2.50
C ARG A 99 -9.49 12.16 -3.40
N ALA A 100 -10.42 11.27 -3.07
CA ALA A 100 -10.84 10.17 -3.94
C ALA A 100 -11.79 10.61 -5.07
N ASN A 101 -11.79 11.89 -5.46
CA ASN A 101 -12.58 12.38 -6.59
C ASN A 101 -11.84 13.46 -7.41
N CYS A 102 -10.66 13.13 -7.95
CA CYS A 102 -10.10 13.89 -9.08
C CYS A 102 -9.76 12.95 -10.24
N HIS A 103 -10.79 12.29 -10.76
CA HIS A 103 -10.83 11.88 -12.15
C HIS A 103 -11.56 12.97 -12.96
N THR A 104 -10.96 13.34 -14.09
CA THR A 104 -11.57 13.98 -15.27
C THR A 104 -12.18 15.40 -15.17
N SER A 105 -11.42 16.39 -15.65
CA SER A 105 -11.89 17.57 -16.41
C SER A 105 -10.65 18.13 -17.15
N GLY A 106 -10.46 17.85 -18.45
CA GLY A 106 -10.90 18.73 -19.55
C GLY A 106 -9.81 19.77 -19.88
N ARG A 107 -8.91 19.55 -20.85
CA ARG A 107 -8.94 20.17 -22.20
C ARG A 107 -9.23 21.69 -22.14
N GLY A 108 -8.20 22.54 -22.16
CA GLY A 108 -7.75 23.25 -23.36
C GLY A 108 -8.22 24.72 -23.33
N PRO A 109 -7.39 25.68 -23.72
CA PRO A 109 -7.64 26.34 -25.01
C PRO A 109 -6.58 26.04 -26.06
#